data_AF-Q1IQQ5-F1
#
_entry.id   AF-Q1IQQ5-F1
#
_cell.length_a   1.000
_cell.length_b   1.000
_cell.length_c   1.000
_cell.angle_alpha   90.00
_cell.angle_beta   90.00
_cell.angle_gamma   90.00
#
_symmetry.space_group_name_H-M   'P 1'
#
loop_
_entity.id
_entity.type
_entity.pdbx_description
1 polymer ?
#
loop_
_entity_poly.entity_id
_entity_poly.type
_entity_poly.pdbx_seq_one_letter_code
_entity_poly.pdbx_strand_id
1 'polypeptide(L)'
;MGRRSAVTDFRCRIAVSSCLVVWTLTSAAAAQNAARGPSNPHDTISVVQLRVPDKARDQFSKALSEFSRGHIEEALKRADAALAIAPRFPNALTLRGYIKLKQQQYESADLDFVRSIEIDPTFVLTFLYHGAALNRVGKYDEALINLNHYNDINATSWETHYEMSKSWMGKHDYEHTLTAINQASLLGADREVAPAVHFLRGRALAGLHQYAAARVELEASITPQTSAPMIALAREVLSSIDQETAVASK
;
A
#
# COMPACT_ATOMS: atom_id res chain seq x y z
N MET A 1 18.68 8.87 59.77
CA MET A 1 17.50 9.75 59.53
C MET A 1 17.31 9.80 58.01
N GLY A 2 16.47 8.99 57.37
CA GLY A 2 14.99 9.00 57.37
C GLY A 2 14.52 10.08 56.37
N ARG A 3 13.68 9.89 55.33
CA ARG A 3 12.66 8.92 54.88
C ARG A 3 12.51 9.08 53.35
N ARG A 4 12.44 8.01 52.53
CA ARG A 4 11.26 7.36 51.90
C ARG A 4 10.32 8.21 51.02
N SER A 5 9.97 7.60 49.86
CA SER A 5 8.73 7.72 49.06
C SER A 5 8.69 8.88 48.05
N ALA A 6 8.16 8.78 46.82
CA ALA A 6 7.24 7.81 46.24
C ALA A 6 7.43 7.71 44.71
N VAL A 7 7.19 6.50 44.21
CA VAL A 7 6.81 6.19 42.83
C VAL A 7 5.58 7.01 42.44
N THR A 8 5.55 7.55 41.23
CA THR A 8 4.28 7.72 40.50
C THR A 8 4.51 7.46 39.03
N ASP A 9 4.11 6.24 38.68
CA ASP A 9 3.70 5.79 37.36
C ASP A 9 2.79 6.83 36.70
N PHE A 10 3.12 7.29 35.49
CA PHE A 10 2.15 7.92 34.59
C PHE A 10 2.27 7.29 33.21
N ARG A 11 1.81 6.04 33.14
CA ARG A 11 1.22 5.46 31.95
C ARG A 11 0.14 6.40 31.41
N CYS A 12 0.44 7.13 30.34
CA CYS A 12 -0.60 7.63 29.44
C CYS A 12 -0.51 6.85 28.13
N ARG A 13 -1.31 5.79 28.06
CA ARG A 13 -1.73 5.14 26.82
C ARG A 13 -2.52 6.18 26.02
N ILE A 14 -1.98 6.62 24.89
CA ILE A 14 -2.83 7.04 23.77
C ILE A 14 -2.48 6.13 22.61
N ALA A 15 -3.34 5.13 22.43
CA ALA A 15 -3.46 4.44 21.17
C ALA A 15 -3.98 5.45 20.15
N VAL A 16 -3.19 5.74 19.13
CA VAL A 16 -3.71 6.27 17.87
C VAL A 16 -3.48 5.18 16.83
N SER A 17 -4.45 4.29 16.73
CA SER A 17 -4.74 3.62 15.46
C SER A 17 -5.09 4.68 14.44
N SER A 18 -4.47 4.60 13.27
CA SER A 18 -5.02 4.84 11.92
C SER A 18 -3.87 5.24 11.01
N CYS A 19 -3.69 4.50 9.92
CA CYS A 19 -2.72 4.79 8.85
C CYS A 19 -2.75 6.27 8.47
N LEU A 20 -1.67 7.00 8.75
CA LEU A 20 -1.33 8.32 8.19
C LEU A 20 0.11 8.67 8.63
N VAL A 21 1.08 7.89 8.14
CA VAL A 21 2.51 8.25 8.17
C VAL A 21 3.00 7.92 6.76
N VAL A 22 2.95 8.83 5.81
CA VAL A 22 3.84 9.99 5.68
C VAL A 22 3.02 11.19 5.17
N TRP A 23 3.38 12.39 5.63
CA TRP A 23 2.75 13.70 5.39
C TRP A 23 1.81 14.17 6.50
N THR A 24 2.36 14.37 7.70
CA THR A 24 1.77 15.33 8.65
C THR A 24 2.79 16.39 9.07
N LEU A 25 2.50 17.62 8.60
CA LEU A 25 2.66 18.92 9.26
C LEU A 25 3.96 19.23 10.00
N THR A 26 4.89 19.87 9.31
CA THR A 26 5.50 21.13 9.78
C THR A 26 5.68 22.06 8.57
N SER A 27 5.93 23.35 8.81
CA SER A 27 5.92 24.49 7.88
C SER A 27 6.51 24.26 6.49
N ALA A 28 6.21 25.13 5.52
CA ALA A 28 6.62 25.06 4.10
C ALA A 28 8.11 24.71 3.79
N ALA A 29 9.02 24.78 4.77
CA ALA A 29 10.38 24.22 4.68
C ALA A 29 10.42 22.67 4.76
N ALA A 30 9.50 22.05 5.51
CA ALA A 30 9.31 20.60 5.56
C ALA A 30 8.65 20.03 4.30
N ALA A 31 7.96 20.83 3.47
CA ALA A 31 7.52 20.37 2.14
C ALA A 31 8.71 20.26 1.17
N GLN A 32 9.71 21.15 1.29
CA GLN A 32 10.98 21.04 0.57
C GLN A 32 11.85 19.90 1.13
N ASN A 33 11.81 19.65 2.44
CA ASN A 33 12.51 18.52 3.06
C ASN A 33 11.75 17.19 3.00
N ALA A 34 10.43 17.14 2.79
CA ALA A 34 9.68 15.90 2.54
C ALA A 34 9.80 15.43 1.08
N ALA A 35 10.30 16.30 0.19
CA ALA A 35 10.88 15.89 -1.09
C ALA A 35 12.26 15.21 -0.93
N ARG A 36 12.85 15.25 0.27
CA ARG A 36 14.03 14.47 0.66
C ARG A 36 13.59 13.41 1.67
N GLY A 37 13.32 12.20 1.17
CA GLY A 37 13.25 11.03 2.04
C GLY A 37 14.56 10.85 2.84
N PRO A 38 14.61 9.92 3.81
CA PRO A 38 15.87 9.58 4.46
C PRO A 38 16.92 9.28 3.39
N SER A 39 18.05 10.02 3.43
CA SER A 39 18.98 10.11 2.32
C SER A 39 19.59 8.76 1.97
N ASN A 40 19.13 8.19 0.87
CA ASN A 40 19.70 7.00 0.25
C ASN A 40 20.81 7.46 -0.72
N PRO A 41 21.90 6.69 -0.94
CA PRO A 41 22.98 7.07 -1.86
C PRO A 41 22.53 7.30 -3.32
N HIS A 42 21.29 6.97 -3.65
CA HIS A 42 20.63 7.16 -4.94
C HIS A 42 19.67 8.34 -4.99
N ASP A 43 19.70 9.27 -4.01
CA ASP A 43 18.95 10.53 -4.04
C ASP A 43 19.51 11.52 -5.09
N THR A 44 19.44 11.13 -6.36
CA THR A 44 19.57 12.04 -7.47
C THR A 44 18.22 12.76 -7.61
N ILE A 45 18.18 14.06 -7.28
CA ILE A 45 17.01 14.88 -7.57
C ILE A 45 16.83 14.87 -9.10
N SER A 46 15.73 14.27 -9.56
CA SER A 46 15.41 14.19 -10.97
C SER A 46 15.42 15.58 -11.61
N VAL A 47 16.16 15.72 -12.72
CA VAL A 47 16.25 16.98 -13.48
C VAL A 47 14.87 17.44 -13.96
N VAL A 48 13.95 16.49 -14.16
CA VAL A 48 12.56 16.78 -14.52
C VAL A 48 11.85 17.52 -13.39
N GLN A 49 12.07 17.10 -12.14
CA GLN A 49 11.44 17.72 -10.96
C GLN A 49 11.95 19.14 -10.70
N LEU A 50 13.21 19.44 -11.03
CA LEU A 50 13.79 20.78 -10.90
C LEU A 50 13.15 21.80 -11.86
N ARG A 51 12.67 21.35 -13.03
CA ARG A 51 12.06 22.19 -14.06
C ARG A 51 10.57 22.49 -13.86
N VAL A 52 9.94 21.89 -12.85
CA VAL A 52 8.52 22.11 -12.57
C VAL A 52 8.29 23.54 -12.04
N PRO A 53 7.37 24.33 -12.62
CA PRO A 53 7.07 25.67 -12.10
C PRO A 53 6.52 25.65 -10.67
N ASP A 54 6.86 26.64 -9.85
CA ASP A 54 6.42 26.72 -8.45
C ASP A 54 4.90 26.71 -8.30
N LYS A 55 4.18 27.33 -9.25
CA LYS A 55 2.70 27.30 -9.27
C LYS A 55 2.15 25.88 -9.43
N ALA A 56 2.81 25.02 -10.20
CA ALA A 56 2.42 23.62 -10.32
C ALA A 56 2.73 22.84 -9.03
N ARG A 57 3.88 23.11 -8.40
CA ARG A 57 4.24 22.52 -7.09
C ARG A 57 3.28 22.94 -5.97
N ASP A 58 2.80 24.18 -5.99
CA ASP A 58 1.77 24.68 -5.06
C ASP A 58 0.44 23.95 -5.24
N GLN A 59 -0.04 23.79 -6.49
CA GLN A 59 -1.26 23.01 -6.74
C GLN A 59 -1.10 21.55 -6.34
N PHE A 60 0.06 20.94 -6.59
CA PHE A 60 0.35 19.58 -6.15
C PHE A 60 0.39 19.46 -4.61
N SER A 61 1.03 20.39 -3.91
CA SER A 61 1.03 20.42 -2.44
C SER A 61 -0.39 20.53 -1.87
N LYS A 62 -1.25 21.34 -2.51
CA LYS A 62 -2.67 21.42 -2.18
C LYS A 62 -3.39 20.11 -2.45
N ALA A 63 -3.10 19.45 -3.56
CA ALA A 63 -3.69 18.14 -3.89
C ALA A 63 -3.38 17.09 -2.82
N LEU A 64 -2.12 16.99 -2.39
CA LEU A 64 -1.72 16.11 -1.29
C LEU A 64 -2.43 16.45 0.02
N SER A 65 -2.57 17.74 0.31
CA SER A 65 -3.23 18.20 1.52
C SER A 65 -4.74 17.93 1.53
N GLU A 66 -5.43 18.00 0.40
CA GLU A 66 -6.84 17.62 0.30
C GLU A 66 -7.01 16.11 0.34
N PHE A 67 -6.09 15.38 -0.30
CA PHE A 67 -6.08 13.92 -0.27
C PHE A 67 -5.93 13.37 1.15
N SER A 68 -5.03 13.94 1.95
CA SER A 68 -4.83 13.51 3.35
C SER A 68 -6.02 13.84 4.25
N ARG A 69 -6.86 14.81 3.88
CA ARG A 69 -8.13 15.12 4.55
C ARG A 69 -9.30 14.25 4.08
N GLY A 70 -9.09 13.42 3.05
CA GLY A 70 -10.14 12.61 2.44
C GLY A 70 -11.05 13.36 1.47
N HIS A 71 -10.73 14.61 1.11
CA HIS A 71 -11.47 15.38 0.10
C HIS A 71 -11.02 14.95 -1.31
N ILE A 72 -11.46 13.77 -1.74
CA ILE A 72 -10.96 13.11 -2.94
C ILE A 72 -11.20 13.93 -4.22
N GLU A 73 -12.38 14.55 -4.35
CA GLU A 73 -12.74 15.35 -5.53
C GLU A 73 -11.89 16.61 -5.63
N GLU A 74 -11.72 17.35 -4.53
CA GLU A 74 -10.82 18.51 -4.45
C GLU A 74 -9.37 18.12 -4.72
N ALA A 75 -8.90 17.00 -4.18
CA ALA A 75 -7.54 16.50 -4.43
C ALA A 75 -7.32 16.25 -5.92
N LEU A 76 -8.28 15.62 -6.60
CA LEU A 76 -8.24 15.38 -8.03
C LEU A 76 -8.19 16.69 -8.82
N LYS A 77 -9.07 17.65 -8.49
CA LYS A 77 -9.11 18.98 -9.12
C LYS A 77 -7.78 19.72 -8.97
N ARG A 78 -7.12 19.62 -7.81
CA ARG A 78 -5.81 20.24 -7.56
C ARG A 78 -4.70 19.53 -8.31
N ALA A 79 -4.73 18.20 -8.40
CA ALA A 79 -3.79 17.44 -9.21
C ALA A 79 -3.92 17.79 -10.71
N ASP A 80 -5.15 17.91 -11.22
CA ASP A 80 -5.42 18.35 -12.59
C ASP A 80 -4.94 19.77 -12.84
N ALA A 81 -5.14 20.69 -11.89
CA ALA A 81 -4.60 22.05 -12.00
C ALA A 81 -3.06 22.07 -12.04
N ALA A 82 -2.39 21.21 -11.27
CA ALA A 82 -0.93 21.06 -11.33
C ALA A 82 -0.48 20.55 -12.71
N LEU A 83 -1.19 19.57 -13.26
CA LEU A 83 -0.89 18.97 -14.57
C LEU A 83 -1.24 19.88 -15.75
N ALA A 84 -2.22 20.77 -15.60
CA ALA A 84 -2.52 21.80 -16.59
C ALA A 84 -1.38 22.83 -16.71
N ILE A 85 -0.71 23.14 -15.59
CA ILE A 85 0.45 24.04 -15.55
C ILE A 85 1.72 23.31 -16.01
N ALA A 86 1.90 22.06 -15.56
CA ALA A 86 3.06 21.23 -15.86
C ALA A 86 2.62 19.82 -16.29
N PRO A 87 2.33 19.60 -17.58
CA PRO A 87 1.90 18.29 -18.09
C PRO A 87 2.94 17.18 -17.99
N ARG A 88 4.18 17.54 -17.61
CA ARG A 88 5.30 16.63 -17.37
C ARG A 88 5.73 16.62 -15.91
N PHE A 89 4.77 16.41 -15.01
CA PHE A 89 5.00 16.36 -13.57
C PHE A 89 4.70 14.95 -13.01
N PRO A 90 5.72 14.08 -12.87
CA PRO A 90 5.56 12.69 -12.42
C PRO A 90 4.81 12.55 -11.10
N ASN A 91 5.12 13.39 -10.10
CA ASN A 91 4.48 13.31 -8.79
C ASN A 91 2.97 13.58 -8.88
N ALA A 92 2.55 14.56 -9.68
CA ALA A 92 1.14 14.88 -9.86
C ALA A 92 0.41 13.82 -10.69
N LEU A 93 1.05 13.26 -11.72
CA LEU A 93 0.52 12.11 -12.47
C LEU A 93 0.33 10.90 -11.56
N THR A 94 1.33 10.56 -10.76
CA THR A 94 1.28 9.44 -9.82
C THR A 94 0.19 9.62 -8.77
N LEU A 95 0.06 10.81 -8.18
CA LEU A 95 -1.00 11.10 -7.22
C LEU A 95 -2.39 10.97 -7.88
N ARG A 96 -2.56 11.52 -9.09
CA ARG A 96 -3.82 11.42 -9.83
C ARG A 96 -4.15 9.96 -10.16
N GLY A 97 -3.18 9.20 -10.66
CA GLY A 97 -3.32 7.77 -10.93
C GLY A 97 -3.71 6.99 -9.68
N TYR A 98 -3.09 7.30 -8.52
CA TYR A 98 -3.44 6.67 -7.25
C TYR A 98 -4.86 7.01 -6.77
N ILE A 99 -5.28 8.26 -6.92
CA ILE A 99 -6.67 8.68 -6.63
C ILE A 99 -7.66 7.90 -7.51
N LYS A 100 -7.40 7.83 -8.82
CA LYS A 100 -8.22 7.07 -9.78
C LYS A 100 -8.26 5.58 -9.45
N LEU A 101 -7.13 4.99 -9.04
CA LEU A 101 -7.05 3.60 -8.58
C LEU A 101 -7.98 3.36 -7.38
N LYS A 102 -8.02 4.27 -6.40
CA LYS A 102 -8.94 4.19 -5.25
C LYS A 102 -10.41 4.32 -5.67
N GLN A 103 -10.68 5.09 -6.71
CA GLN A 103 -12.00 5.23 -7.33
C GLN A 103 -12.34 4.09 -8.30
N GLN A 104 -11.49 3.06 -8.40
CA GLN A 104 -11.66 1.89 -9.29
C GLN A 104 -11.62 2.22 -10.79
N GLN A 105 -11.05 3.36 -11.16
CA GLN A 105 -10.85 3.78 -12.56
C GLN A 105 -9.50 3.26 -13.07
N TYR A 106 -9.38 1.95 -13.22
CA TYR A 106 -8.08 1.29 -13.42
C TYR A 106 -7.38 1.66 -14.73
N GLU A 107 -8.11 1.72 -15.83
CA GLU A 107 -7.56 2.07 -17.15
C GLU A 107 -7.06 3.52 -17.17
N SER A 108 -7.80 4.43 -16.54
CA SER A 108 -7.41 5.84 -16.43
C SER A 108 -6.23 6.05 -15.47
N ALA A 109 -6.07 5.19 -14.46
CA ALA A 109 -4.92 5.19 -13.57
C ALA A 109 -3.67 4.66 -14.28
N ASP A 110 -3.80 3.59 -15.05
CA ASP A 110 -2.72 2.99 -15.86
C ASP A 110 -2.07 4.02 -16.79
N LEU A 111 -2.89 4.79 -17.52
CA LEU A 111 -2.40 5.88 -18.39
C LEU A 111 -1.55 6.92 -17.65
N ASP A 112 -1.94 7.28 -16.42
CA ASP A 112 -1.20 8.24 -15.61
C ASP A 112 0.12 7.66 -15.08
N PHE A 113 0.11 6.39 -14.67
CA PHE A 113 1.31 5.70 -14.19
C PHE A 113 2.33 5.48 -15.30
N VAL A 114 1.90 4.96 -16.46
CA VAL A 114 2.76 4.77 -17.63
C VAL A 114 3.39 6.11 -18.02
N ARG A 115 2.58 7.16 -18.13
CA ARG A 115 3.10 8.50 -18.47
C ARG A 115 4.06 9.05 -17.41
N SER A 116 3.83 8.77 -16.13
CA SER A 116 4.75 9.18 -15.06
C SER A 116 6.11 8.47 -15.19
N ILE A 117 6.10 7.15 -15.43
CA ILE A 117 7.31 6.34 -15.64
C ILE A 117 8.09 6.79 -16.88
N GLU A 118 7.40 7.04 -18.01
CA GLU A 118 8.01 7.54 -19.25
C GLU A 118 8.71 8.89 -19.06
N ILE A 119 8.15 9.74 -18.21
CA ILE A 119 8.66 11.09 -17.98
C ILE A 119 9.84 11.07 -17.01
N ASP A 120 9.74 10.26 -15.96
CA ASP A 120 10.77 10.12 -14.94
C ASP A 120 10.82 8.69 -14.39
N PRO A 121 11.64 7.81 -14.98
CA PRO A 121 11.79 6.43 -14.52
C PRO A 121 12.51 6.34 -13.16
N THR A 122 13.09 7.43 -12.66
CA THR A 122 13.72 7.48 -11.34
C THR A 122 12.71 7.76 -10.23
N PHE A 123 11.46 8.14 -10.56
CA PHE A 123 10.40 8.33 -9.58
C PHE A 123 9.77 6.98 -9.18
N VAL A 124 10.50 6.24 -8.35
CA VAL A 124 10.26 4.82 -8.07
C VAL A 124 8.85 4.56 -7.50
N LEU A 125 8.27 5.49 -6.74
CA LEU A 125 6.96 5.33 -6.13
C LEU A 125 5.84 5.03 -7.14
N THR A 126 5.96 5.48 -8.39
CA THR A 126 5.00 5.15 -9.45
C THR A 126 4.90 3.65 -9.68
N PHE A 127 6.02 2.91 -9.63
CA PHE A 127 6.06 1.48 -9.92
C PHE A 127 5.26 0.67 -8.88
N LEU A 128 5.31 1.04 -7.61
CA LEU A 128 4.50 0.39 -6.56
C LEU A 128 3.00 0.54 -6.85
N TYR A 129 2.55 1.76 -7.13
CA TYR A 129 1.12 2.02 -7.40
C TYR A 129 0.67 1.46 -8.75
N HIS A 130 1.55 1.44 -9.74
CA HIS A 130 1.27 0.79 -11.01
C HIS A 130 1.10 -0.72 -10.84
N GLY A 131 1.99 -1.39 -10.10
CA GLY A 131 1.86 -2.80 -9.75
C GLY A 131 0.54 -3.10 -9.01
N ALA A 132 0.18 -2.25 -8.05
CA ALA A 132 -1.11 -2.37 -7.35
C ALA A 132 -2.33 -2.20 -8.28
N ALA A 133 -2.24 -1.35 -9.30
CA ALA A 133 -3.29 -1.17 -10.32
C ALA A 133 -3.36 -2.36 -11.28
N LEU A 134 -2.21 -2.87 -11.73
CA LEU A 134 -2.12 -4.05 -12.60
C LEU A 134 -2.71 -5.29 -11.93
N ASN A 135 -2.51 -5.44 -10.61
CA ASN A 135 -3.18 -6.47 -9.81
C ASN A 135 -4.71 -6.40 -9.87
N ARG A 136 -5.29 -5.20 -9.98
CA ARG A 136 -6.76 -5.01 -10.03
C ARG A 136 -7.36 -5.44 -11.37
N VAL A 137 -6.57 -5.41 -12.44
CA VAL A 137 -6.99 -5.78 -13.79
C VAL A 137 -6.47 -7.16 -14.22
N GLY A 138 -5.89 -7.93 -13.30
CA GLY A 138 -5.44 -9.30 -13.56
C GLY A 138 -4.10 -9.42 -14.30
N LYS A 139 -3.37 -8.32 -14.48
CA LYS A 139 -2.06 -8.30 -15.15
C LYS A 139 -0.92 -8.61 -14.18
N TYR A 140 -0.94 -9.81 -13.61
CA TYR A 140 -0.06 -10.16 -12.49
C TYR A 140 1.44 -10.21 -12.83
N ASP A 141 1.80 -10.64 -14.03
CA ASP A 141 3.21 -10.65 -14.46
C ASP A 141 3.78 -9.23 -14.62
N GLU A 142 3.03 -8.34 -15.26
CA GLU A 142 3.38 -6.92 -15.35
C GLU A 142 3.43 -6.26 -13.96
N ALA A 143 2.54 -6.65 -13.04
CA ALA A 143 2.55 -6.18 -11.67
C ALA A 143 3.84 -6.56 -10.94
N LEU A 144 4.25 -7.84 -11.02
CA LEU A 144 5.48 -8.34 -10.40
C LEU A 144 6.73 -7.65 -10.94
N ILE A 145 6.81 -7.37 -12.24
CA ILE A 145 7.92 -6.60 -12.83
C ILE A 145 8.04 -5.22 -12.16
N ASN A 146 6.93 -4.48 -12.08
CA ASN A 146 6.92 -3.15 -11.46
C ASN A 146 7.26 -3.21 -9.96
N LEU A 147 6.68 -4.17 -9.24
CA LEU A 147 6.91 -4.35 -7.81
C LEU A 147 8.36 -4.75 -7.51
N ASN A 148 8.97 -5.60 -8.33
CA ASN A 148 10.39 -5.96 -8.21
C ASN A 148 11.28 -4.74 -8.43
N HIS A 149 11.00 -3.92 -9.45
CA HIS A 149 11.75 -2.69 -9.68
C HIS A 149 11.67 -1.72 -8.48
N TYR A 150 10.50 -1.60 -7.85
CA TYR A 150 10.37 -0.83 -6.61
C TYR A 150 11.17 -1.45 -5.45
N ASN A 151 11.08 -2.78 -5.28
CA ASN A 151 11.75 -3.52 -4.23
C ASN A 151 13.28 -3.44 -4.31
N ASP A 152 13.85 -3.48 -5.52
CA ASP A 152 15.30 -3.39 -5.74
C ASP A 152 15.90 -2.09 -5.19
N ILE A 153 15.08 -1.03 -5.11
CA ILE A 153 15.48 0.28 -4.59
C ILE A 153 15.02 0.46 -3.13
N ASN A 154 13.83 -0.05 -2.79
CA ASN A 154 13.21 0.10 -1.47
C ASN A 154 12.85 -1.27 -0.86
N ALA A 155 13.87 -2.07 -0.55
CA ALA A 155 13.74 -3.45 -0.11
C ALA A 155 13.05 -3.67 1.25
N THR A 156 12.73 -2.60 1.99
CA THR A 156 12.13 -2.66 3.33
C THR A 156 10.65 -2.28 3.37
N SER A 157 9.97 -2.17 2.21
CA SER A 157 8.54 -1.86 2.15
C SER A 157 7.68 -3.11 2.31
N TRP A 158 6.88 -3.14 3.38
CA TRP A 158 5.91 -4.23 3.58
C TRP A 158 4.81 -4.20 2.51
N GLU A 159 4.44 -3.01 2.00
CA GLU A 159 3.41 -2.81 0.98
C GLU A 159 3.78 -3.52 -0.31
N THR A 160 5.07 -3.52 -0.66
CA THR A 160 5.58 -4.12 -1.89
C THR A 160 5.41 -5.63 -1.84
N HIS A 161 5.85 -6.27 -0.75
CA HIS A 161 5.66 -7.70 -0.55
C HIS A 161 4.18 -8.09 -0.42
N TYR A 162 3.35 -7.23 0.19
CA TYR A 162 1.92 -7.43 0.25
C TYR A 162 1.29 -7.40 -1.16
N GLU A 163 1.64 -6.44 -2.01
CA GLU A 163 1.16 -6.40 -3.40
C GLU A 163 1.74 -7.53 -4.27
N MET A 164 2.98 -7.96 -4.03
CA MET A 164 3.54 -9.15 -4.69
C MET A 164 2.74 -10.40 -4.31
N SER A 165 2.40 -10.56 -3.03
CA SER A 165 1.59 -11.70 -2.57
C SER A 165 0.23 -11.77 -3.27
N LYS A 166 -0.41 -10.62 -3.51
CA LYS A 166 -1.66 -10.53 -4.29
C LYS A 166 -1.46 -10.93 -5.75
N SER A 167 -0.33 -10.56 -6.33
CA SER A 167 0.04 -10.93 -7.70
C SER A 167 0.21 -12.45 -7.82
N TRP A 168 0.99 -13.06 -6.93
CA TRP A 168 1.21 -14.51 -6.88
C TRP A 168 -0.08 -15.28 -6.59
N MET A 169 -0.92 -14.78 -5.68
CA MET A 169 -2.24 -15.34 -5.38
C MET A 169 -3.13 -15.36 -6.63
N GLY A 170 -3.11 -14.28 -7.42
CA GLY A 170 -3.83 -14.21 -8.69
C GLY A 170 -3.32 -15.19 -9.75
N LYS A 171 -2.03 -15.55 -9.69
CA LYS A 171 -1.41 -16.58 -10.53
C LYS A 171 -1.61 -18.01 -9.98
N HIS A 172 -2.30 -18.16 -8.86
CA HIS A 172 -2.43 -19.43 -8.12
C HIS A 172 -1.10 -20.04 -7.67
N ASP A 173 -0.04 -19.22 -7.56
CA ASP A 173 1.23 -19.63 -7.01
C ASP A 173 1.22 -19.41 -5.49
N TYR A 174 0.70 -20.40 -4.78
CA TYR A 174 0.45 -20.28 -3.34
C TYR A 174 1.75 -20.30 -2.53
N GLU A 175 2.82 -20.95 -3.01
CA GLU A 175 4.11 -20.98 -2.32
C GLU A 175 4.79 -19.60 -2.34
N HIS A 176 4.85 -18.95 -3.52
CA HIS A 176 5.36 -17.58 -3.61
C HIS A 176 4.45 -16.58 -2.89
N THR A 177 3.14 -16.83 -2.86
CA THR A 177 2.22 -16.02 -2.05
C THR A 177 2.58 -16.08 -0.57
N LEU A 178 2.81 -17.28 -0.01
CA LEU A 178 3.19 -17.45 1.39
C LEU A 178 4.53 -16.80 1.71
N THR A 179 5.51 -16.96 0.83
CA THR A 179 6.81 -16.30 0.97
C THR A 179 6.65 -14.78 1.04
N ALA A 180 5.92 -14.20 0.09
CA ALA A 180 5.72 -12.76 0.00
C ALA A 180 4.90 -12.22 1.19
N ILE A 181 3.81 -12.88 1.60
CA ILE A 181 2.98 -12.41 2.70
C ILE A 181 3.69 -12.53 4.07
N ASN A 182 4.53 -13.55 4.26
CA ASN A 182 5.34 -13.68 5.47
C ASN A 182 6.41 -12.59 5.56
N GLN A 183 7.01 -12.24 4.42
CA GLN A 183 7.94 -11.12 4.36
C GLN A 183 7.25 -9.78 4.65
N ALA A 184 6.02 -9.59 4.14
CA ALA A 184 5.22 -8.41 4.47
C ALA A 184 4.94 -8.32 5.99
N SER A 185 4.54 -9.43 6.64
CA SER A 185 4.36 -9.46 8.10
C SER A 185 5.64 -9.14 8.86
N LEU A 186 6.79 -9.70 8.45
CA LEU A 186 8.10 -9.43 9.05
C LEU A 186 8.45 -7.94 9.01
N LEU A 187 8.11 -7.27 7.90
CA LEU A 187 8.32 -5.84 7.69
C LEU A 187 7.25 -4.96 8.36
N GLY A 188 6.26 -5.54 9.03
CA GLY A 188 5.29 -4.83 9.87
C GLY A 188 3.88 -4.70 9.31
N ALA A 189 3.53 -5.39 8.21
CA ALA A 189 2.18 -5.33 7.61
C ALA A 189 1.07 -5.66 8.62
N ASP A 190 1.33 -6.54 9.60
CA ASP A 190 0.34 -6.94 10.60
C ASP A 190 -0.14 -5.75 11.47
N ARG A 191 0.68 -4.70 11.62
CA ARG A 191 0.29 -3.51 12.39
C ARG A 191 -0.70 -2.63 11.65
N GLU A 192 -0.63 -2.63 10.32
CA GLU A 192 -1.39 -1.74 9.45
C GLU A 192 -2.62 -2.45 8.85
N VAL A 193 -2.46 -3.70 8.43
CA VAL A 193 -3.44 -4.45 7.63
C VAL A 193 -3.59 -5.92 8.06
N ALA A 194 -3.44 -6.23 9.35
CA ALA A 194 -3.54 -7.60 9.90
C ALA A 194 -4.67 -8.46 9.32
N PRO A 195 -5.94 -8.01 9.27
CA PRO A 195 -7.02 -8.84 8.74
C PRO A 195 -6.78 -9.27 7.29
N ALA A 196 -6.27 -8.37 6.45
CA ALA A 196 -6.00 -8.66 5.05
C ALA A 196 -4.80 -9.60 4.88
N VAL A 197 -3.80 -9.49 5.76
CA VAL A 197 -2.64 -10.38 5.80
C VAL A 197 -3.05 -11.80 6.16
N HIS A 198 -3.78 -11.96 7.25
CA HIS A 198 -4.34 -13.25 7.69
C HIS A 198 -5.24 -13.86 6.61
N PHE A 199 -6.09 -13.04 5.97
CA PHE A 199 -6.96 -13.50 4.89
C PHE A 199 -6.18 -14.05 3.68
N LEU A 200 -5.15 -13.32 3.20
CA LEU A 200 -4.34 -13.77 2.07
C LEU A 200 -3.52 -15.01 2.40
N ARG A 201 -2.93 -15.08 3.60
CA ARG A 201 -2.17 -16.25 4.05
C ARG A 201 -3.09 -17.48 4.17
N GLY A 202 -4.26 -17.32 4.80
CA GLY A 202 -5.25 -18.37 4.93
C GLY A 202 -5.72 -18.93 3.60
N ARG A 203 -5.98 -18.06 2.60
CA ARG A 203 -6.30 -18.48 1.23
C ARG A 203 -5.17 -19.25 0.55
N ALA A 204 -3.93 -18.82 0.73
CA ALA A 204 -2.77 -19.50 0.14
C ALA A 204 -2.59 -20.89 0.76
N LEU A 205 -2.71 -21.00 2.08
CA LEU A 205 -2.68 -22.29 2.80
C LEU A 205 -3.81 -23.21 2.35
N ALA A 206 -5.02 -22.68 2.15
CA ALA A 206 -6.14 -23.45 1.62
C ALA A 206 -5.84 -23.99 0.22
N GLY A 207 -5.27 -23.16 -0.66
CA GLY A 207 -4.82 -23.57 -2.00
C GLY A 207 -3.72 -24.64 -2.01
N LEU A 208 -2.94 -24.76 -0.92
CA LEU A 208 -1.96 -25.83 -0.70
C LEU A 208 -2.55 -27.03 0.07
N HIS A 209 -3.87 -27.09 0.27
CA HIS A 209 -4.55 -28.12 1.05
C HIS A 209 -4.09 -28.22 2.53
N GLN A 210 -3.45 -27.17 3.06
CA GLN A 210 -3.03 -27.07 4.46
C GLN A 210 -4.19 -26.55 5.32
N TYR A 211 -5.30 -27.28 5.31
CA TYR A 211 -6.59 -26.83 5.81
C TYR A 211 -6.61 -26.42 7.28
N ALA A 212 -5.88 -27.13 8.14
CA ALA A 212 -5.82 -26.80 9.56
C ALA A 212 -5.19 -25.42 9.79
N ALA A 213 -4.07 -25.13 9.13
CA ALA A 213 -3.40 -23.84 9.22
C ALA A 213 -4.22 -22.74 8.52
N ALA A 214 -4.82 -23.06 7.36
CA ALA A 214 -5.69 -22.16 6.62
C ALA A 214 -6.87 -21.66 7.48
N ARG A 215 -7.54 -22.56 8.21
CA ARG A 215 -8.66 -22.22 9.09
C ARG A 215 -8.25 -21.21 10.16
N VAL A 216 -7.12 -21.43 10.84
CA VAL A 216 -6.62 -20.52 11.88
C VAL A 216 -6.40 -19.11 11.32
N GLU A 217 -5.75 -19.00 10.16
CA GLU A 217 -5.50 -17.71 9.51
C GLU A 217 -6.80 -17.04 9.02
N LEU A 218 -7.73 -17.81 8.44
CA LEU A 218 -9.03 -17.27 8.00
C LEU A 218 -9.89 -16.79 9.16
N GLU A 219 -9.90 -17.50 10.29
CA GLU A 219 -10.59 -17.07 11.51
C GLU A 219 -9.95 -15.81 12.10
N ALA A 220 -8.61 -15.74 12.14
CA ALA A 220 -7.87 -14.56 12.56
C ALA A 220 -8.13 -13.33 11.67
N SER A 221 -8.50 -13.55 10.40
CA SER A 221 -8.89 -12.48 9.49
C SER A 221 -10.26 -11.87 9.78
N ILE A 222 -11.12 -12.52 10.59
CA ILE A 222 -12.48 -12.05 10.89
C ILE A 222 -12.45 -11.27 12.21
N THR A 223 -12.17 -9.97 12.10
CA THR A 223 -12.16 -9.03 13.24
C THR A 223 -13.26 -7.98 13.12
N PRO A 224 -13.58 -7.22 14.18
CA PRO A 224 -14.55 -6.11 14.10
C PRO A 224 -14.19 -5.02 13.07
N GLN A 225 -12.90 -4.89 12.72
CA GLN A 225 -12.40 -3.92 11.74
C GLN A 225 -12.47 -4.45 10.30
N THR A 226 -12.81 -5.72 10.13
CA THR A 226 -12.81 -6.39 8.82
C THR A 226 -14.02 -5.98 8.01
N SER A 227 -13.82 -5.65 6.74
CA SER A 227 -14.92 -5.26 5.84
C SER A 227 -15.89 -6.41 5.61
N ALA A 228 -17.19 -6.12 5.51
CA ALA A 228 -18.22 -7.14 5.27
C ALA A 228 -17.96 -8.01 4.02
N PRO A 229 -17.49 -7.47 2.88
CA PRO A 229 -17.13 -8.30 1.72
C PRO A 229 -16.01 -9.30 2.03
N MET A 230 -14.99 -8.89 2.80
CA MET A 230 -13.89 -9.78 3.18
C MET A 230 -14.35 -10.87 4.15
N ILE A 231 -15.22 -10.55 5.11
CA ILE A 231 -15.80 -11.54 6.03
C ILE A 231 -16.60 -12.59 5.24
N ALA A 232 -17.37 -12.17 4.24
CA ALA A 232 -18.14 -13.09 3.39
C ALA A 232 -17.21 -14.06 2.65
N LEU A 233 -16.15 -13.56 2.02
CA LEU A 233 -15.16 -14.38 1.33
C LEU A 233 -14.43 -15.33 2.29
N ALA A 234 -14.05 -14.87 3.49
CA ALA A 234 -13.37 -15.72 4.47
C ALA A 234 -14.25 -16.90 4.91
N ARG A 235 -15.53 -16.64 5.15
CA ARG A 235 -16.52 -17.67 5.50
C ARG A 235 -16.80 -18.65 4.35
N GLU A 236 -16.83 -18.15 3.12
CA GLU A 236 -16.96 -18.99 1.93
C GLU A 236 -15.79 -19.99 1.84
N VAL A 237 -14.56 -19.52 2.00
CA VAL A 237 -13.38 -20.39 2.00
C VAL A 237 -13.44 -21.38 3.16
N LEU A 238 -13.78 -20.94 4.37
CA LEU A 238 -13.94 -21.85 5.52
C LEU A 238 -14.97 -22.96 5.25
N SER A 239 -16.11 -22.62 4.64
CA SER A 239 -17.13 -23.60 4.26
C SER A 239 -16.62 -24.58 3.21
N SER A 240 -15.81 -24.14 2.24
CA SER A 240 -15.22 -25.05 1.25
C SER A 240 -14.28 -26.07 1.91
N ILE A 241 -13.48 -25.62 2.87
CA ILE A 241 -12.57 -26.47 3.65
C ILE A 241 -13.36 -27.52 4.45
N ASP A 242 -14.47 -27.14 5.08
CA ASP A 242 -15.33 -28.08 5.81
C ASP A 242 -15.89 -29.19 4.91
N GLN A 243 -16.30 -28.84 3.68
CA GLN A 243 -16.82 -29.82 2.74
C GLN A 243 -15.73 -30.80 2.28
N GLU A 244 -14.54 -30.31 1.94
CA GLU A 244 -13.44 -31.14 1.45
C GLU A 244 -12.92 -32.10 2.54
N THR A 245 -12.80 -31.62 3.79
CA THR A 245 -12.37 -32.44 4.92
C THR A 245 -13.43 -33.46 5.36
N ALA A 246 -14.72 -33.16 5.21
CA ALA A 246 -15.81 -34.12 5.45
C ALA A 246 -15.88 -35.23 4.39
N VAL A 247 -15.44 -34.97 3.16
CA VAL A 247 -15.32 -36.00 2.11
C VAL A 247 -14.11 -36.89 2.35
N ALA A 248 -12.96 -36.31 2.72
CA ALA A 248 -11.72 -37.06 2.94
C ALA A 248 -11.75 -38.00 4.17
N SER A 249 -12.74 -37.83 5.06
CA SER A 249 -12.93 -38.65 6.27
C SER A 249 -13.91 -39.82 6.09
N LYS A 250 -14.46 -40.00 4.88
CA LYS A 250 -15.32 -41.13 4.49
C LYS A 250 -14.55 -42.14 3.64
#